data_AF-A0A7J8THY7-F1
#
_entry.id   AF-A0A7J8THY7-F1
#
_cell.length_a   1.000
_cell.length_b   1.000
_cell.length_c   1.000
_cell.angle_alpha   90.00
_cell.angle_beta   90.00
_cell.angle_gamma   90.00
#
_symmetry.space_group_name_H-M   'P 1'
#
loop_
_entity.id
_entity.type
_entity.pdbx_description
1 polymer ?
#
loop_
_entity_poly.entity_id
_entity_poly.type
_entity_poly.pdbx_seq_one_letter_code
_entity_poly.pdbx_strand_id
1 'polypeptide(L)'
;MALTEIVFFSIFLMFTLQPSTSVEVCPVLCGTQLIRFPFRLNTQPGRCGYPRFDLSCKNEAHAILTLPFSGGFTVVNIDYTFQNIWIEDPDSCAPRRILQGLNLAGTPFDLLEPRSYTFFNCSSASSTVPKLAEAKLISCLSGKDFSVVAIPTERLDLPASLSTLCSEMAKVLLPLSLSDWSDPGDGFILTWNEPDCKLCESRAGTCMFKNDTGTDVGCSGGFND
;
A
#
# COMPACT_ATOMS: atom_id res chain seq x y z
N MET A 1 62.30 -16.25 15.43
CA MET A 1 61.93 -14.98 14.75
C MET A 1 61.06 -15.21 13.52
N ALA A 2 61.26 -16.26 12.71
CA ALA A 2 60.40 -16.51 11.53
C ALA A 2 58.97 -17.02 11.85
N LEU A 3 58.77 -17.80 12.93
CA LEU A 3 57.46 -18.37 13.27
C LEU A 3 56.47 -17.33 13.83
N THR A 4 56.95 -16.30 14.53
CA THR A 4 56.12 -15.23 15.11
C THR A 4 55.58 -14.27 14.06
N GLU A 5 56.34 -14.01 13.00
CA GLU A 5 55.94 -13.19 11.85
C GLU A 5 54.79 -13.85 11.05
N ILE A 6 54.84 -15.18 10.88
CA ILE A 6 53.81 -15.94 10.16
C ILE A 6 52.46 -15.91 10.91
N VAL A 7 52.49 -15.98 12.24
CA VAL A 7 51.28 -15.89 13.09
C VAL A 7 50.66 -14.48 13.01
N PHE A 8 51.49 -13.43 12.97
CA PHE A 8 51.00 -12.05 12.82
C PHE A 8 50.33 -11.83 11.45
N PHE A 9 50.91 -12.38 10.38
CA PHE A 9 50.36 -12.29 9.03
C PHE A 9 49.02 -13.03 8.87
N SER A 10 48.87 -14.17 9.54
CA SER A 10 47.62 -14.96 9.52
C SER A 10 46.50 -14.35 10.37
N ILE A 11 46.83 -13.65 11.46
CA ILE A 11 45.85 -12.86 12.23
C ILE A 11 45.40 -11.64 11.41
N PHE A 12 46.31 -10.96 10.69
CA PHE A 12 45.94 -9.81 9.86
C PHE A 12 45.03 -10.18 8.68
N LEU A 13 45.21 -11.37 8.09
CA LEU A 13 44.33 -11.91 7.04
C LEU A 13 42.90 -12.21 7.51
N MET A 14 42.70 -12.53 8.80
CA MET A 14 41.37 -12.71 9.39
C MET A 14 40.66 -11.37 9.65
N PHE A 15 41.40 -10.26 9.76
CA PHE A 15 40.84 -8.90 9.86
C PHE A 15 40.56 -8.24 8.49
N THR A 16 41.00 -8.84 7.38
CA THR A 16 40.71 -8.35 6.02
C THR A 16 39.52 -9.03 5.35
N LEU A 17 38.82 -9.94 6.05
CA LEU A 17 37.48 -10.36 5.66
C LEU A 17 36.51 -9.22 6.03
N GLN A 18 36.59 -8.10 5.29
CA GLN A 18 35.44 -7.24 5.18
C GLN A 18 34.30 -8.11 4.65
N PRO A 19 33.08 -8.05 5.24
CA PRO A 19 31.91 -8.59 4.58
C PRO A 19 31.91 -8.05 3.15
N SER A 20 31.75 -8.92 2.16
CA SER A 20 31.55 -8.49 0.79
C SER A 20 30.53 -7.35 0.78
N THR A 21 30.86 -6.23 0.13
CA THR A 21 30.00 -5.06 -0.08
C THR A 21 28.85 -5.39 -1.04
N SER A 22 28.13 -6.49 -0.80
CA SER A 22 26.85 -6.74 -1.42
C SER A 22 25.82 -6.00 -0.59
N VAL A 23 25.25 -4.93 -1.14
CA VAL A 23 24.05 -4.31 -0.59
C VAL A 23 23.06 -5.45 -0.30
N GLU A 24 22.71 -5.62 0.97
CA GLU A 24 22.07 -6.83 1.47
C GLU A 24 20.59 -6.82 1.08
N VAL A 25 20.16 -7.79 0.28
CA VAL A 25 18.74 -8.03 0.03
C VAL A 25 18.19 -8.71 1.29
N CYS A 26 17.24 -8.07 1.95
CA CYS A 26 16.66 -8.55 3.21
C CYS A 26 15.20 -9.01 3.04
N PRO A 27 14.91 -10.08 2.28
CA PRO A 27 13.55 -10.58 2.19
C PRO A 27 13.13 -11.20 3.52
N VAL A 28 11.90 -10.93 3.94
CA VAL A 28 11.31 -11.53 5.14
C VAL A 28 9.85 -11.85 4.90
N LEU A 29 9.33 -12.88 5.56
CA LEU A 29 7.91 -13.22 5.54
C LEU A 29 7.22 -12.67 6.77
N CYS A 30 6.02 -12.15 6.58
CA CYS A 30 5.05 -11.88 7.64
C CYS A 30 3.75 -12.59 7.27
N GLY A 31 3.44 -13.70 7.95
CA GLY A 31 2.45 -14.65 7.47
C GLY A 31 2.83 -15.17 6.07
N THR A 32 1.95 -14.93 5.10
CA THR A 32 2.17 -15.28 3.69
C THR A 32 2.73 -14.12 2.86
N GLN A 33 2.84 -12.91 3.42
CA GLN A 33 3.30 -11.74 2.70
C GLN A 33 4.83 -11.71 2.64
N LEU A 34 5.38 -11.72 1.43
CA LEU A 34 6.79 -11.44 1.20
C LEU A 34 7.03 -9.93 1.28
N ILE A 35 7.87 -9.53 2.23
CA ILE A 35 8.33 -8.16 2.45
C ILE A 35 9.78 -8.07 2.01
N ARG A 36 10.04 -7.17 1.06
CA ARG A 36 11.36 -6.85 0.55
C ARG A 36 11.39 -5.40 0.09
N PHE A 37 12.58 -4.91 -0.26
CA PHE A 37 12.77 -3.56 -0.77
C PHE A 37 11.72 -3.19 -1.84
N PRO A 38 11.07 -2.01 -1.76
CA PRO A 38 11.37 -0.91 -0.84
C PRO A 38 10.81 -1.09 0.57
N PHE A 39 9.93 -2.05 0.80
CA PHE A 39 9.38 -2.32 2.13
C PHE A 39 10.38 -3.03 3.04
N ARG A 40 10.24 -2.78 4.33
CA ARG A 40 10.96 -3.52 5.37
C ARG A 40 10.08 -3.67 6.60
N LEU A 41 10.34 -4.68 7.41
CA LEU A 41 9.82 -4.69 8.77
C LEU A 41 10.60 -3.68 9.62
N ASN A 42 9.93 -3.03 10.55
CA ASN A 42 10.54 -2.11 11.52
C ASN A 42 11.62 -2.76 12.40
N THR A 43 11.63 -4.09 12.49
CA THR A 43 12.65 -4.91 13.17
C THR A 43 13.91 -5.14 12.34
N GLN A 44 13.86 -4.91 11.02
CA GLN A 44 15.02 -5.07 10.14
C GLN A 44 15.96 -3.85 10.21
N PRO A 45 17.23 -3.98 9.80
CA PRO A 45 18.13 -2.85 9.59
C PRO A 45 17.57 -1.79 8.62
N GLY A 46 18.03 -0.55 8.76
CA GLY A 46 17.57 0.57 7.91
C GLY A 46 17.86 0.37 6.42
N ARG A 47 18.92 -0.36 6.07
CA ARG A 47 19.32 -0.61 4.67
C ARG A 47 18.49 -1.67 3.94
N CYS A 48 17.62 -2.38 4.66
CA CYS A 48 16.74 -3.38 4.09
C CYS A 48 15.53 -2.80 3.34
N GLY A 49 15.23 -1.51 3.53
CA GLY A 49 14.09 -0.85 2.89
C GLY A 49 14.34 0.63 2.64
N TYR A 50 13.48 1.22 1.84
CA TYR A 50 13.52 2.64 1.51
C TYR A 50 12.90 3.47 2.64
N PRO A 51 13.37 4.71 2.88
CA PRO A 51 12.77 5.56 3.92
C PRO A 51 11.25 5.70 3.74
N ARG A 52 10.49 5.56 4.83
CA ARG A 52 9.03 5.68 4.90
C ARG A 52 8.24 4.50 4.29
N PHE A 53 8.90 3.37 4.04
CA PHE A 53 8.26 2.10 3.64
C PHE A 53 8.27 1.05 4.76
N ASP A 54 8.21 1.51 6.00
CA ASP A 54 8.20 0.65 7.18
C ASP A 54 6.84 -0.05 7.37
N LEU A 55 6.89 -1.37 7.54
CA LEU A 55 5.76 -2.19 7.96
C LEU A 55 6.02 -2.76 9.35
N SER A 56 4.95 -3.12 10.06
CA SER A 56 5.04 -3.96 11.25
C SER A 56 4.39 -5.31 10.98
N CYS A 57 4.79 -6.34 11.71
CA CYS A 57 4.19 -7.68 11.60
C CYS A 57 3.44 -8.01 12.88
N LYS A 58 2.11 -8.05 12.80
CA LYS A 58 1.24 -8.36 13.95
C LYS A 58 1.04 -9.86 14.06
N ASN A 59 1.36 -10.41 15.23
CA ASN A 59 1.23 -11.83 15.57
C ASN A 59 1.92 -12.77 14.55
N GLU A 60 2.98 -12.29 13.91
CA GLU A 60 3.70 -13.03 12.84
C GLU A 60 2.83 -13.43 11.63
N ALA A 61 1.61 -12.89 11.53
CA ALA A 61 0.59 -13.33 10.57
C ALA A 61 0.14 -12.23 9.62
N HIS A 62 0.09 -10.98 10.09
CA HIS A 62 -0.46 -9.85 9.32
C HIS A 62 0.52 -8.70 9.24
N ALA A 63 0.90 -8.32 8.03
CA ALA A 63 1.68 -7.11 7.79
C ALA A 63 0.76 -5.90 7.93
N ILE A 64 1.23 -4.86 8.63
CA ILE A 64 0.46 -3.65 8.93
C ILE A 64 1.21 -2.44 8.40
N LEU A 65 0.54 -1.67 7.53
CA LEU A 65 0.96 -0.34 7.11
C LEU A 65 0.39 0.69 8.06
N THR A 66 1.22 1.55 8.64
CA THR A 66 0.75 2.65 9.50
C THR A 66 0.89 3.98 8.78
N LEU A 67 -0.24 4.60 8.47
CA LEU A 67 -0.28 5.95 7.92
C LEU A 67 -0.25 6.95 9.08
N PRO A 68 0.67 7.95 9.09
CA PRO A 68 0.88 8.84 10.24
C PRO A 68 -0.38 9.54 10.76
N PHE A 69 -1.29 9.88 9.86
CA PHE A 69 -2.52 10.64 10.16
C PHE A 69 -3.80 9.80 10.06
N SER A 70 -3.70 8.52 9.67
CA SER A 70 -4.88 7.69 9.37
C SER A 70 -4.89 6.33 10.09
N GLY A 71 -3.82 6.00 10.83
CA GLY A 71 -3.72 4.78 11.62
C GLY A 71 -3.23 3.57 10.82
N GLY A 72 -3.42 2.38 11.40
CA GLY A 72 -2.94 1.12 10.86
C GLY A 72 -3.95 0.46 9.92
N PHE A 73 -3.43 -0.11 8.83
CA PHE A 73 -4.17 -0.89 7.84
C PHE A 73 -3.50 -2.24 7.63
N THR A 74 -4.30 -3.29 7.44
CA THR A 74 -3.78 -4.62 7.11
C THR A 74 -3.34 -4.63 5.65
N VAL A 75 -2.13 -5.10 5.38
CA VAL A 75 -1.63 -5.29 4.02
C VAL A 75 -2.16 -6.61 3.50
N VAL A 76 -2.89 -6.56 2.40
CA VAL A 76 -3.44 -7.73 1.69
C VAL A 76 -2.43 -8.26 0.69
N ASN A 77 -1.86 -7.36 -0.12
CA ASN A 77 -0.88 -7.70 -1.14
C ASN A 77 0.03 -6.51 -1.44
N ILE A 78 1.26 -6.82 -1.85
CA ILE A 78 2.23 -5.85 -2.39
C ILE A 78 2.63 -6.30 -3.79
N ASP A 79 2.30 -5.48 -4.77
CA ASP A 79 2.73 -5.65 -6.15
C ASP A 79 3.97 -4.79 -6.41
N TYR A 80 5.14 -5.43 -6.39
CA TYR A 80 6.42 -4.78 -6.62
C TYR A 80 6.61 -4.34 -8.08
N THR A 81 6.00 -5.05 -9.03
CA THR A 81 6.14 -4.78 -10.47
C THR A 81 5.39 -3.51 -10.85
N PHE A 82 4.14 -3.37 -10.40
CA PHE A 82 3.32 -2.19 -10.66
C PHE A 82 3.49 -1.08 -9.62
N GLN A 83 4.20 -1.38 -8.52
CA GLN A 83 4.38 -0.49 -7.36
C GLN A 83 3.06 -0.10 -6.70
N ASN A 84 2.27 -1.12 -6.37
CA ASN A 84 0.98 -0.97 -5.73
C ASN A 84 0.92 -1.77 -4.42
N ILE A 85 0.22 -1.22 -3.42
CA ILE A 85 -0.04 -1.90 -2.15
C ILE A 85 -1.54 -1.88 -1.91
N TRP A 86 -2.12 -3.07 -1.76
CA TRP A 86 -3.51 -3.24 -1.38
C TRP A 86 -3.60 -3.35 0.14
N ILE A 87 -4.34 -2.42 0.73
CA ILE A 87 -4.59 -2.36 2.17
C ILE A 87 -6.08 -2.44 2.50
N GLU A 88 -6.39 -3.03 3.65
CA GLU A 88 -7.73 -3.14 4.21
C GLU A 88 -7.84 -2.44 5.56
N ASP A 89 -9.02 -1.89 5.82
CA ASP A 89 -9.35 -1.39 7.16
C ASP A 89 -9.59 -2.57 8.11
N PRO A 90 -8.92 -2.64 9.27
CA PRO A 90 -9.17 -3.69 10.25
C PRO A 90 -10.61 -3.76 10.77
N ASP A 91 -11.36 -2.66 10.66
CA ASP A 91 -12.79 -2.59 11.00
C ASP A 91 -13.71 -2.98 9.83
N SER A 92 -13.14 -3.48 8.73
CA SER A 92 -13.83 -3.88 7.49
C SER A 92 -14.72 -2.75 6.95
N CYS A 93 -14.21 -1.52 6.95
CA CYS A 93 -14.92 -0.38 6.37
C CYS A 93 -14.00 0.74 5.89
N ALA A 94 -13.10 0.45 4.95
CA ALA A 94 -12.26 1.47 4.31
C ALA A 94 -13.00 2.74 3.82
N PRO A 95 -14.23 2.68 3.29
CA PRO A 95 -14.95 3.89 2.88
C PRO A 95 -15.16 4.86 4.05
N ARG A 96 -15.29 4.35 5.28
CA ARG A 96 -15.38 5.17 6.50
C ARG A 96 -14.10 5.95 6.74
N ARG A 97 -12.93 5.32 6.55
CA ARG A 97 -11.62 5.97 6.69
C ARG A 97 -11.47 7.14 5.71
N ILE A 98 -11.96 6.97 4.49
CA ILE A 98 -11.94 8.03 3.47
C ILE A 98 -12.86 9.19 3.85
N LEU A 99 -14.10 8.91 4.30
CA LEU A 99 -15.02 9.94 4.80
C LEU A 99 -14.50 10.69 6.03
N GLN A 100 -13.71 10.02 6.87
CA GLN A 100 -13.05 10.62 8.04
C GLN A 100 -11.81 11.45 7.69
N GLY A 101 -11.48 11.58 6.40
CA GLY A 101 -10.36 12.39 5.94
C GLY A 101 -9.05 11.62 5.89
N LEU A 102 -9.04 10.44 5.27
CA LEU A 102 -7.81 9.69 4.94
C LEU A 102 -6.73 10.65 4.42
N ASN A 103 -5.63 10.69 5.15
CA ASN A 103 -4.54 11.63 4.91
C ASN A 103 -3.24 10.85 4.67
N LEU A 104 -2.74 10.97 3.43
CA LEU A 104 -1.51 10.36 2.93
C LEU A 104 -0.31 11.32 2.97
N ALA A 105 -0.49 12.55 3.46
CA ALA A 105 0.57 13.56 3.49
C ALA A 105 1.78 13.06 4.29
N GLY A 106 2.97 13.30 3.74
CA GLY A 106 4.24 12.88 4.34
C GLY A 106 4.62 11.41 4.09
N THR A 107 3.73 10.62 3.50
CA THR A 107 4.00 9.23 3.07
C THR A 107 4.44 9.18 1.60
N PRO A 108 5.04 8.08 1.12
CA PRO A 108 5.39 7.91 -0.29
C PRO A 108 4.20 7.45 -1.16
N PHE A 109 3.00 7.35 -0.58
CA PHE A 109 1.85 6.73 -1.20
C PHE A 109 0.85 7.75 -1.74
N ASP A 110 0.31 7.44 -2.91
CA ASP A 110 -0.79 8.14 -3.56
C ASP A 110 -1.97 7.19 -3.78
N LEU A 111 -3.17 7.74 -4.01
CA LEU A 111 -4.30 6.94 -4.48
C LEU A 111 -4.02 6.47 -5.90
N LEU A 112 -4.19 5.17 -6.18
CA LEU A 112 -4.08 4.65 -7.54
C LEU A 112 -5.29 5.09 -8.36
N GLU A 113 -5.02 5.89 -9.41
CA GLU A 113 -6.02 6.38 -10.37
C GLU A 113 -7.31 6.91 -9.68
N PRO A 114 -7.24 7.99 -8.90
CA PRO A 114 -8.37 8.45 -8.10
C PRO A 114 -9.47 9.05 -8.98
N ARG A 115 -10.72 8.72 -8.69
CA ARG A 115 -11.92 9.34 -9.27
C ARG A 115 -12.78 9.96 -8.18
N SER A 116 -13.48 11.04 -8.53
CA SER A 116 -14.35 11.75 -7.60
C SER A 116 -15.69 11.03 -7.47
N TYR A 117 -16.09 10.78 -6.22
CA TYR A 117 -17.38 10.21 -5.86
C TYR A 117 -18.11 11.12 -4.88
N THR A 118 -19.44 11.16 -5.01
CA THR A 118 -20.32 11.81 -4.04
C THR A 118 -21.10 10.72 -3.31
N PHE A 119 -21.00 10.75 -1.99
CA PHE A 119 -21.70 9.86 -1.08
C PHE A 119 -23.05 10.45 -0.72
N PHE A 120 -24.08 9.62 -0.74
CA PHE A 120 -25.44 9.98 -0.39
C PHE A 120 -25.97 9.04 0.68
N ASN A 121 -26.73 9.59 1.62
CA ASN A 121 -27.53 8.82 2.57
C ASN A 121 -28.99 8.82 2.10
N CYS A 122 -29.52 7.64 1.81
CA CYS A 122 -30.86 7.44 1.27
C CYS A 122 -31.75 6.70 2.26
N SER A 123 -33.05 7.01 2.31
CA SER A 123 -34.00 6.20 3.09
C SER A 123 -34.19 4.81 2.49
N SER A 124 -34.34 3.77 3.33
CA SER A 124 -34.45 2.36 2.90
C SER A 124 -35.66 2.05 2.02
N ALA A 125 -36.66 2.94 1.96
CA ALA A 125 -37.81 2.83 1.05
C ALA A 125 -37.43 3.00 -0.44
N SER A 126 -36.20 3.41 -0.75
CA SER A 126 -35.75 3.70 -2.11
C SER A 126 -35.23 2.45 -2.84
N SER A 127 -36.16 1.61 -3.31
CA SER A 127 -35.89 0.51 -4.27
C SER A 127 -35.33 0.98 -5.63
N THR A 128 -35.15 2.29 -5.80
CA THR A 128 -34.66 2.97 -7.00
C THR A 128 -33.14 3.09 -7.03
N VAL A 129 -32.47 3.10 -5.87
CA VAL A 129 -31.02 3.32 -5.77
C VAL A 129 -30.20 2.23 -6.46
N PRO A 130 -30.54 0.92 -6.35
CA PRO A 130 -29.84 -0.14 -7.08
C PRO A 130 -30.06 -0.12 -8.59
N LYS A 131 -31.00 0.70 -9.10
CA LYS A 131 -31.32 0.78 -10.54
C LYS A 131 -30.51 1.85 -11.26
N LEU A 132 -29.68 2.62 -10.53
CA LEU A 132 -28.76 3.55 -11.16
C LEU A 132 -27.52 2.78 -11.61
N ALA A 133 -27.26 2.78 -12.92
CA ALA A 133 -26.25 1.92 -13.56
C ALA A 133 -24.82 2.05 -13.02
N GLU A 134 -24.53 3.00 -12.12
CA GLU A 134 -23.20 3.25 -11.55
C GLU A 134 -23.21 3.63 -10.06
N ALA A 135 -24.37 3.60 -9.39
CA ALA A 135 -24.42 3.79 -7.94
C ALA A 135 -23.91 2.54 -7.24
N LYS A 136 -22.97 2.71 -6.32
CA LYS A 136 -22.42 1.62 -5.52
C LYS A 136 -22.97 1.68 -4.11
N LEU A 137 -23.58 0.59 -3.65
CA LEU A 137 -24.01 0.45 -2.26
C LEU A 137 -22.79 0.28 -1.36
N ILE A 138 -22.71 1.07 -0.30
CA ILE A 138 -21.65 1.02 0.69
C ILE A 138 -22.19 0.32 1.93
N SER A 139 -22.13 -1.01 1.93
CA SER A 139 -22.78 -1.84 2.95
C SER A 139 -22.30 -1.53 4.38
N CYS A 140 -21.00 -1.34 4.59
CA CYS A 140 -20.42 -1.08 5.92
C CYS A 140 -20.77 0.31 6.51
N LEU A 141 -21.35 1.20 5.69
CA LEU A 141 -21.88 2.49 6.11
C LEU A 141 -23.41 2.53 6.09
N SER A 142 -24.07 1.47 5.61
CA SER A 142 -25.52 1.37 5.52
C SER A 142 -26.10 0.76 6.80
N GLY A 143 -27.38 0.99 7.04
CA GLY A 143 -28.12 0.46 8.19
C GLY A 143 -29.40 -0.24 7.78
N LYS A 144 -30.24 -0.53 8.77
CA LYS A 144 -31.54 -1.17 8.54
C LYS A 144 -32.54 -0.26 7.82
N ASP A 145 -32.54 1.03 8.18
CA ASP A 145 -33.53 2.02 7.72
C ASP A 145 -32.97 3.04 6.73
N PHE A 146 -31.69 2.91 6.39
CA PHE A 146 -31.01 3.80 5.45
C PHE A 146 -29.89 3.09 4.70
N SER A 147 -29.58 3.58 3.50
CA SER A 147 -28.54 3.05 2.63
C SER A 147 -27.59 4.17 2.24
N VAL A 148 -26.29 3.92 2.35
CA VAL A 148 -25.25 4.83 1.87
C VAL A 148 -24.79 4.37 0.50
N VAL A 149 -24.80 5.29 -0.47
CA VAL A 149 -24.36 5.00 -1.84
C VAL A 149 -23.35 6.01 -2.33
N ALA A 150 -22.39 5.54 -3.12
CA ALA A 150 -21.40 6.36 -3.81
C ALA A 150 -21.72 6.43 -5.30
N ILE A 151 -21.77 7.65 -5.85
CA ILE A 151 -22.03 7.90 -7.27
C ILE A 151 -20.84 8.71 -7.83
N PRO A 152 -20.28 8.35 -9.00
CA PRO A 152 -19.24 9.16 -9.64
C PRO A 152 -19.74 10.60 -9.83
N THR A 153 -18.96 11.59 -9.38
CA THR A 153 -19.41 13.00 -9.39
C THR A 153 -19.72 13.50 -10.81
N GLU A 154 -18.96 13.07 -11.81
CA GLU A 154 -19.19 13.42 -13.22
C GLU A 154 -20.50 12.88 -13.81
N ARG A 155 -21.18 11.98 -13.11
CA ARG A 155 -22.46 11.38 -13.51
C ARG A 155 -23.65 12.01 -12.76
N LEU A 156 -23.40 13.08 -11.99
CA LEU A 156 -24.44 13.78 -11.22
C LEU A 156 -25.38 14.64 -12.08
N ASP A 157 -25.22 14.65 -13.41
CA ASP A 157 -26.17 15.20 -14.40
C ASP A 157 -27.50 14.41 -14.46
N LEU A 158 -27.93 13.83 -13.35
CA LEU A 158 -29.21 13.18 -13.10
C LEU A 158 -30.00 14.08 -12.12
N PRO A 159 -30.45 15.28 -12.52
CA PRO A 159 -30.85 16.31 -11.61
C PRO A 159 -32.38 16.30 -11.53
N ALA A 160 -32.95 15.41 -10.69
CA ALA A 160 -34.31 15.56 -10.15
C ALA A 160 -34.79 14.37 -9.29
N SER A 161 -34.23 13.16 -9.47
CA SER A 161 -34.82 11.95 -8.88
C SER A 161 -34.19 11.48 -7.56
N LEU A 162 -32.97 11.92 -7.23
CA LEU A 162 -32.29 11.58 -5.97
C LEU A 162 -32.59 12.58 -4.84
N SER A 163 -32.96 13.83 -5.16
CA SER A 163 -32.98 14.95 -4.22
C SER A 163 -34.09 14.88 -3.16
N THR A 164 -35.16 14.11 -3.38
CA THR A 164 -36.23 13.95 -2.38
C THR A 164 -36.02 12.76 -1.42
N LEU A 165 -35.15 11.82 -1.77
CA LEU A 165 -34.99 10.53 -1.07
C LEU A 165 -33.61 10.32 -0.48
N CYS A 166 -32.62 11.07 -0.97
CA CYS A 166 -31.22 10.98 -0.59
C CYS A 166 -30.66 12.36 -0.25
N SER A 167 -29.90 12.43 0.83
CA SER A 167 -29.14 13.62 1.21
C SER A 167 -27.66 13.43 0.89
N GLU A 168 -27.04 14.40 0.24
CA GLU A 168 -25.58 14.42 0.03
C GLU A 168 -24.85 14.43 1.38
N MET A 169 -23.85 13.56 1.53
CA MET A 169 -23.01 13.47 2.72
C MET A 169 -21.68 14.18 2.51
N ALA A 170 -20.95 13.77 1.48
CA ALA A 170 -19.61 14.25 1.18
C ALA A 170 -19.21 13.91 -0.25
N LYS A 171 -18.29 14.71 -0.78
CA LYS A 171 -17.56 14.42 -2.02
C LYS A 171 -16.14 14.04 -1.66
N VAL A 172 -15.69 12.88 -2.14
CA VAL A 172 -14.37 12.32 -1.83
C VAL A 172 -13.70 11.75 -3.08
N LEU A 173 -12.37 11.63 -3.03
CA LEU A 173 -11.61 10.90 -4.04
C LEU A 173 -11.48 9.43 -3.61
N LEU A 174 -11.84 8.51 -4.50
CA LEU A 174 -11.68 7.07 -4.31
C LEU A 174 -10.75 6.51 -5.40
N PRO A 175 -9.85 5.58 -5.08
CA PRO A 175 -9.08 4.87 -6.11
C PRO A 175 -10.03 4.07 -7.00
N LEU A 176 -9.76 4.05 -8.31
CA LEU A 176 -10.68 3.60 -9.36
C LEU A 176 -11.16 2.14 -9.22
N SER A 177 -10.43 1.27 -8.50
CA SER A 177 -10.87 -0.11 -8.22
C SER A 177 -11.99 -0.16 -7.17
N LEU A 178 -13.14 0.42 -7.52
CA LEU A 178 -14.41 0.10 -6.86
C LEU A 178 -15.07 -1.14 -7.47
N SER A 179 -14.54 -1.71 -8.56
CA SER A 179 -15.15 -2.87 -9.25
C SER A 179 -15.18 -4.13 -8.38
N ASP A 180 -14.34 -4.21 -7.35
CA ASP A 180 -14.22 -5.40 -6.49
C ASP A 180 -15.00 -5.27 -5.17
N TRP A 181 -15.86 -4.26 -5.00
CA TRP A 181 -16.69 -4.12 -3.77
C TRP A 181 -17.87 -5.11 -3.73
N SER A 182 -17.84 -6.10 -4.63
CA SER A 182 -18.75 -7.24 -4.65
C SER A 182 -17.99 -8.43 -4.05
N ASP A 183 -18.02 -8.53 -2.71
CA ASP A 183 -17.49 -9.64 -1.88
C ASP A 183 -15.95 -9.71 -1.65
N PRO A 184 -15.55 -10.15 -0.44
CA PRO A 184 -15.15 -9.32 0.70
C PRO A 184 -13.74 -8.73 0.55
N GLY A 185 -13.59 -7.45 0.88
CA GLY A 185 -12.29 -6.76 0.84
C GLY A 185 -12.48 -5.25 0.90
N ASP A 186 -12.93 -4.74 2.05
CA ASP A 186 -13.15 -3.33 2.36
C ASP A 186 -11.82 -2.57 2.44
N GLY A 187 -11.12 -2.49 1.32
CA GLY A 187 -9.79 -1.92 1.18
C GLY A 187 -9.67 -0.97 0.00
N PHE A 188 -8.47 -0.44 -0.18
CA PHE A 188 -8.11 0.33 -1.36
C PHE A 188 -6.65 0.09 -1.75
N ILE A 189 -6.36 0.38 -3.01
CA ILE A 189 -5.02 0.27 -3.57
C ILE A 189 -4.35 1.64 -3.52
N LEU A 190 -3.18 1.67 -2.90
CA LEU A 190 -2.27 2.80 -2.97
C LEU A 190 -1.15 2.47 -3.96
N THR A 191 -0.58 3.50 -4.58
CA THR A 191 0.59 3.39 -5.46
C THR A 191 1.73 4.21 -4.90
N TRP A 192 2.96 3.89 -5.27
CA TRP A 192 4.13 4.74 -5.00
C TRP A 192 4.97 4.91 -6.26
N ASN A 193 5.62 6.07 -6.37
CA ASN A 193 6.48 6.40 -7.51
C ASN A 193 7.97 6.34 -7.15
N GLU A 194 8.34 6.74 -5.93
CA GLU A 194 9.71 6.67 -5.43
C GLU A 194 9.83 5.65 -4.28
N PRO A 195 10.82 4.73 -4.33
CA PRO A 195 11.79 4.56 -5.40
C PRO A 195 11.16 3.93 -6.65
N ASP A 196 11.68 4.28 -7.84
CA ASP A 196 11.27 3.66 -9.09
C ASP A 196 12.06 2.37 -9.35
N CYS A 197 11.36 1.26 -9.19
CA CYS A 197 11.77 -0.12 -9.35
C CYS A 197 11.05 -0.80 -10.52
N LYS A 198 10.08 -0.16 -11.19
CA LYS A 198 9.19 -0.81 -12.17
C LYS A 198 9.95 -1.56 -13.27
N LEU A 199 10.97 -0.90 -13.84
CA LEU A 199 11.81 -1.51 -14.89
C LEU A 199 12.62 -2.70 -14.38
N CYS A 200 13.17 -2.61 -13.17
CA CYS A 200 13.94 -3.71 -12.58
C CYS A 200 13.06 -4.93 -12.32
N GLU A 201 11.92 -4.71 -11.68
CA GLU A 201 10.98 -5.76 -11.28
C GLU A 201 10.34 -6.46 -12.48
N SER A 202 9.95 -5.69 -13.52
CA SER A 202 9.43 -6.24 -14.78
C SER A 202 10.41 -7.13 -15.54
N ARG A 203 11.72 -6.98 -15.27
CA ARG A 203 12.80 -7.81 -15.84
C ARG A 203 13.22 -8.97 -14.93
N ALA A 204 12.42 -9.26 -13.90
CA ALA A 204 12.75 -10.23 -12.86
C ALA A 204 14.07 -9.92 -12.11
N GLY A 205 14.48 -8.65 -12.12
CA GLY A 205 15.56 -8.16 -11.27
C GLY A 205 15.05 -7.83 -9.87
N THR A 206 15.98 -7.64 -8.94
CA THR A 206 15.67 -7.22 -7.56
C THR A 206 16.10 -5.78 -7.35
N CYS A 207 15.15 -4.91 -7.01
CA CYS A 207 15.43 -3.53 -6.68
C CYS A 207 16.09 -3.39 -5.30
N MET A 208 17.10 -2.53 -5.18
CA MET A 208 17.88 -2.33 -3.94
C MET A 208 18.65 -1.00 -3.98
N PHE A 209 19.26 -0.58 -2.85
CA PHE A 209 20.16 0.57 -2.86
C PHE A 209 21.38 0.32 -3.76
N LYS A 210 21.91 1.37 -4.40
CA LYS A 210 23.17 1.28 -5.16
C LYS A 210 24.40 1.21 -4.24
N ASN A 211 24.33 1.89 -3.11
CA ASN A 211 25.45 2.09 -2.19
C ASN A 211 24.98 1.93 -0.74
N ASP A 212 25.94 1.75 0.18
CA ASP A 212 25.69 1.69 1.64
C ASP A 212 25.24 3.04 2.22
N THR A 213 25.35 4.12 1.44
CA THR A 213 24.95 5.48 1.80
C THR A 213 24.10 6.11 0.71
N GLY A 214 23.29 7.11 1.08
CA GLY A 214 22.34 7.75 0.15
C GLY A 214 21.04 6.97 -0.05
N THR A 215 20.25 7.41 -1.02
CA THR A 215 18.94 6.86 -1.38
C THR A 215 18.87 6.43 -2.85
N ASP A 216 19.98 6.44 -3.58
CA ASP A 216 19.96 6.01 -4.98
C ASP A 216 19.67 4.51 -5.07
N VAL A 217 18.75 4.14 -5.96
CA VAL A 217 18.35 2.75 -6.19
C VAL A 217 18.91 2.20 -7.49
N GLY A 218 19.16 0.89 -7.50
CA GLY A 218 19.68 0.12 -8.62
C GLY A 218 18.97 -1.21 -8.74
N CYS A 219 19.34 -1.96 -9.77
CA CYS A 219 18.79 -3.27 -10.06
C CYS A 219 19.89 -4.33 -9.98
N SER A 220 19.63 -5.41 -9.27
CA SER A 220 20.49 -6.59 -9.22
C SER A 220 19.83 -7.76 -9.93
N GLY A 221 20.57 -8.38 -10.87
CA GLY A 221 20.05 -9.45 -11.72
C GLY A 221 19.02 -8.96 -12.74
N GLY A 222 18.20 -9.90 -13.22
CA GLY A 222 17.20 -9.67 -14.25
C GLY A 222 17.72 -9.89 -15.68
N PHE A 223 16.80 -9.88 -16.65
CA PHE A 223 17.12 -10.02 -18.06
C PHE A 223 17.63 -8.67 -18.63
N ASN A 224 18.78 -8.70 -19.29
CA ASN A 224 19.24 -7.62 -20.15
C ASN A 224 18.74 -7.89 -21.58
N ASP A 225 18.31 -6.86 -22.29
CA ASP A 225 17.95 -6.95 -23.72
C ASP A 225 19.16 -7.35 -24.58
#